data_AF-A0A8T2SZY5-F1
#
_entry.id   AF-A0A8T2SZY5-F1
#
_cell.length_a   1.000
_cell.length_b   1.000
_cell.length_c   1.000
_cell.angle_alpha   90.00
_cell.angle_beta   90.00
_cell.angle_gamma   90.00
#
_symmetry.space_group_name_H-M   'P 1'
#
loop_
_entity.id
_entity.type
_entity.pdbx_description
1 polymer ?
#
loop_
_entity_poly.entity_id
_entity_poly.type
_entity_poly.pdbx_seq_one_letter_code
_entity_poly.pdbx_strand_id
1 'polypeptide(L)'
;MLRRRHFFGCCVINNCLYVAGGESESSLRSLRSAEMFDPVKNKWSFISDMSTAMVPLIGLLYEGRWFLKGLGLRRQVMSEVYDPETDSWSPVLDGMVSGWRNPSVSFNGHLYGLDCVDGCKLRVYDQASDSWKGFVDTKLHLGKSHALEAAALLPVGGKLCVVRNNLSIMFVDITNSDGSGQSWENISGKGHLKSVVSSLWANLSGKNKYKGHIVHCQVLLA
;
A
#
# COMPACT_ATOMS: atom_id res chain seq x y z
N MET A 1 -13.80 -11.97 -14.23
CA MET A 1 -14.70 -10.97 -13.61
C MET A 1 -16.04 -11.04 -14.32
N LEU A 2 -17.13 -10.88 -13.56
CA LEU A 2 -18.53 -10.87 -13.98
C LEU A 2 -18.94 -9.50 -14.55
N ARG A 3 -18.38 -8.40 -14.03
CA ARG A 3 -18.54 -7.06 -14.61
C ARG A 3 -17.23 -6.55 -15.19
N ARG A 4 -17.31 -5.94 -16.38
CA ARG A 4 -16.20 -5.17 -16.94
C ARG A 4 -15.96 -3.94 -16.08
N ARG A 5 -14.70 -3.70 -15.73
CA ARG A 5 -14.29 -2.59 -14.86
C ARG A 5 -12.86 -2.17 -15.15
N HIS A 6 -12.55 -0.91 -14.87
CA HIS A 6 -11.20 -0.34 -14.83
C HIS A 6 -11.10 0.61 -13.63
N PHE A 7 -9.90 1.02 -13.24
CA PHE A 7 -9.65 1.84 -12.03
C PHE A 7 -10.26 1.26 -10.73
N PHE A 8 -10.29 -0.07 -10.61
CA PHE A 8 -10.82 -0.76 -9.43
C PHE A 8 -9.72 -1.01 -8.39
N GLY A 9 -10.13 -1.11 -7.13
CA GLY A 9 -9.26 -1.62 -6.07
C GLY A 9 -9.17 -3.14 -6.17
N CYS A 10 -8.01 -3.70 -5.84
CA CYS A 10 -7.84 -5.15 -5.72
C CYS A 10 -7.01 -5.52 -4.48
N CYS A 11 -7.23 -6.71 -3.94
CA CYS A 11 -6.42 -7.30 -2.89
C CYS A 11 -6.55 -8.83 -2.88
N VAL A 12 -5.75 -9.49 -2.05
CA VAL A 12 -5.84 -10.95 -1.83
C VAL A 12 -6.18 -11.21 -0.36
N ILE A 13 -7.29 -11.89 -0.10
CA ILE A 13 -7.73 -12.29 1.25
C ILE A 13 -7.96 -13.79 1.21
N ASN A 14 -7.38 -14.54 2.15
CA ASN A 14 -7.56 -15.99 2.25
C ASN A 14 -7.39 -16.71 0.89
N ASN A 15 -6.32 -16.38 0.17
CA ASN A 15 -5.97 -16.89 -1.16
C ASN A 15 -6.98 -16.62 -2.29
N CYS A 16 -7.97 -15.77 -2.05
CA CYS A 16 -8.92 -15.34 -3.08
C CYS A 16 -8.61 -13.90 -3.52
N LEU A 17 -8.78 -13.62 -4.82
CA LEU A 17 -8.58 -12.28 -5.37
C LEU A 17 -9.89 -11.50 -5.29
N TYR A 18 -9.85 -10.34 -4.65
CA TYR A 18 -11.00 -9.44 -4.52
C TYR A 18 -10.81 -8.23 -5.42
N VAL A 19 -11.90 -7.76 -6.03
CA VAL A 19 -11.97 -6.51 -6.78
C VAL A 19 -13.21 -5.72 -6.39
N ALA A 20 -13.09 -4.40 -6.25
CA ALA A 20 -14.18 -3.55 -5.82
C ALA A 20 -14.10 -2.16 -6.46
N GLY A 21 -15.27 -1.56 -6.66
CA GLY A 21 -15.39 -0.25 -7.28
C GLY A 21 -14.87 -0.18 -8.70
N GLY A 22 -14.39 1.01 -9.07
CA GLY A 22 -13.92 1.35 -10.40
C GLY A 22 -15.04 1.85 -11.30
N GLU A 23 -14.79 1.86 -12.60
CA GLU A 23 -15.71 2.40 -13.61
C GLU A 23 -16.06 1.34 -14.65
N SER A 24 -17.31 1.34 -15.11
CA SER A 24 -17.73 0.51 -16.24
C SER A 24 -17.59 1.29 -17.55
N GLU A 25 -16.98 0.64 -18.55
CA GLU A 25 -16.78 1.15 -19.91
C GLU A 25 -18.11 1.56 -20.59
N SER A 26 -19.21 0.87 -20.27
CA SER A 26 -20.50 1.08 -20.94
C SER A 26 -21.32 2.27 -20.46
N SER A 27 -20.93 2.94 -19.36
CA SER A 27 -21.84 3.94 -18.74
C SER A 27 -21.19 5.16 -18.09
N LEU A 28 -19.85 5.31 -18.10
CA LEU A 28 -19.16 6.36 -17.32
C LEU A 28 -19.61 6.39 -15.84
N ARG A 29 -20.17 5.28 -15.34
CA ARG A 29 -20.68 5.16 -13.98
C ARG A 29 -19.65 4.44 -13.14
N SER A 30 -19.28 5.08 -12.04
CA SER A 30 -18.58 4.42 -10.94
C SER A 30 -19.42 3.24 -10.45
N LEU A 31 -18.76 2.16 -10.08
CA LEU A 31 -19.36 0.92 -9.63
C LEU A 31 -19.38 0.88 -8.10
N ARG A 32 -20.47 0.34 -7.54
CA ARG A 32 -20.52 -0.10 -6.14
C ARG A 32 -20.20 -1.59 -5.98
N SER A 33 -20.24 -2.33 -7.09
CA SER A 33 -20.14 -3.80 -7.06
C SER A 33 -18.73 -4.27 -6.74
N ALA A 34 -18.64 -5.30 -5.92
CA ALA A 34 -17.42 -6.01 -5.62
C ALA A 34 -17.55 -7.50 -5.99
N GLU A 35 -16.43 -8.13 -6.31
CA GLU A 35 -16.38 -9.52 -6.76
C GLU A 35 -15.15 -10.21 -6.16
N MET A 36 -15.28 -11.51 -5.93
CA MET A 36 -14.19 -12.36 -5.46
C MET A 36 -13.97 -13.51 -6.46
N PHE A 37 -12.70 -13.80 -6.72
CA PHE A 37 -12.25 -14.95 -7.48
C PHE A 37 -11.63 -15.98 -6.54
N ASP A 38 -12.26 -17.15 -6.51
CA ASP A 38 -11.74 -18.33 -5.82
C ASP A 38 -10.93 -19.14 -6.85
N PRO A 39 -9.59 -19.22 -6.73
CA PRO A 39 -8.76 -19.97 -7.67
C PRO A 39 -8.97 -21.49 -7.57
N VAL A 40 -9.42 -22.02 -6.43
CA VAL A 40 -9.71 -23.46 -6.26
C VAL A 40 -10.96 -23.84 -7.04
N LYS A 41 -12.00 -23.00 -7.00
CA LYS A 41 -13.22 -23.18 -7.79
C LYS A 41 -13.10 -22.66 -9.22
N ASN A 42 -12.01 -21.95 -9.52
CA ASN A 42 -11.79 -21.21 -10.77
C ASN A 42 -13.01 -20.35 -11.17
N LYS A 43 -13.58 -19.62 -10.21
CA LYS A 43 -14.86 -18.93 -10.40
C LYS A 43 -14.88 -17.56 -9.75
N TRP A 44 -15.42 -16.60 -10.49
CA TRP A 44 -15.81 -15.29 -9.97
C TRP A 44 -17.22 -15.36 -9.37
N SER A 45 -17.41 -14.75 -8.21
CA SER A 45 -18.69 -14.58 -7.53
C SER A 45 -18.86 -13.12 -7.11
N PHE A 46 -20.09 -12.63 -7.10
CA PHE A 46 -20.38 -11.35 -6.44
C PHE A 46 -20.24 -11.51 -4.93
N ILE A 47 -19.75 -10.47 -4.29
CA ILE A 47 -19.82 -10.27 -2.84
C ILE A 47 -20.71 -9.06 -2.56
N SER A 48 -20.93 -8.70 -1.30
CA SER A 48 -21.73 -7.53 -0.97
C SER A 48 -21.28 -6.27 -1.70
N ASP A 49 -22.27 -5.50 -2.17
CA ASP A 49 -22.05 -4.19 -2.79
C ASP A 49 -21.57 -3.18 -1.72
N MET A 50 -20.66 -2.29 -2.12
CA MET A 50 -20.31 -1.11 -1.33
C MET A 50 -21.55 -0.21 -1.17
N SER A 51 -21.59 0.58 -0.10
CA SER A 51 -22.69 1.51 0.13
C SER A 51 -22.75 2.61 -0.94
N THR A 52 -21.58 3.07 -1.38
CA THR A 52 -21.46 4.11 -2.40
C THR A 52 -20.55 3.66 -3.52
N ALA A 53 -20.88 4.06 -4.76
CA ALA A 53 -19.99 3.84 -5.88
C ALA A 53 -18.72 4.70 -5.74
N MET A 54 -17.55 4.09 -5.84
CA MET A 54 -16.26 4.77 -5.76
C MET A 54 -15.25 4.24 -6.79
N VAL A 55 -14.34 5.13 -7.19
CA VAL A 55 -13.08 4.79 -7.87
C VAL A 55 -11.98 4.74 -6.81
N PRO A 56 -11.51 3.55 -6.40
CA PRO A 56 -10.48 3.43 -5.37
C PRO A 56 -9.15 4.01 -5.84
N LEU A 57 -8.49 4.76 -4.95
CA LEU A 57 -7.15 5.32 -5.15
C LEU A 57 -6.12 4.64 -4.24
N ILE A 58 -6.55 4.17 -3.08
CA ILE A 58 -5.74 3.49 -2.08
C ILE A 58 -6.51 2.26 -1.61
N GLY A 59 -5.81 1.13 -1.49
CA GLY A 59 -6.35 -0.09 -0.89
C GLY A 59 -5.32 -0.74 0.02
N LEU A 60 -5.77 -1.29 1.14
CA LEU A 60 -4.90 -1.87 2.16
C LEU A 60 -5.64 -2.99 2.92
N LEU A 61 -4.92 -4.05 3.23
CA LEU A 61 -5.36 -5.05 4.20
C LEU A 61 -4.83 -4.72 5.58
N TYR A 62 -5.72 -4.61 6.56
CA TYR A 62 -5.38 -4.33 7.95
C TYR A 62 -6.33 -5.12 8.85
N GLU A 63 -5.77 -5.89 9.79
CA GLU A 63 -6.55 -6.78 10.68
C GLU A 63 -7.54 -7.71 9.94
N GLY A 64 -7.11 -8.29 8.81
CA GLY A 64 -7.95 -9.19 8.00
C GLY A 64 -9.09 -8.50 7.22
N ARG A 65 -9.25 -7.19 7.36
CA ARG A 65 -10.26 -6.39 6.67
C ARG A 65 -9.63 -5.60 5.54
N TRP A 66 -10.42 -5.35 4.49
CA TRP A 66 -9.95 -4.63 3.31
C TRP A 66 -10.48 -3.21 3.27
N PHE A 67 -9.59 -2.27 3.54
CA PHE A 67 -9.88 -0.85 3.49
C PHE A 67 -9.66 -0.33 2.08
N LEU A 68 -10.59 0.50 1.62
CA LEU A 68 -10.51 1.24 0.38
C LEU A 68 -10.75 2.71 0.64
N LYS A 69 -9.97 3.57 0.01
CA LYS A 69 -10.17 5.01 -0.04
C LYS A 69 -10.11 5.47 -1.49
N GLY A 70 -11.07 6.28 -1.88
CA GLY A 70 -11.24 6.67 -3.27
C GLY A 70 -12.08 7.93 -3.43
N LEU A 71 -12.54 8.13 -4.66
CA LEU A 71 -13.43 9.23 -5.02
C LEU A 71 -14.80 8.70 -5.40
N GLY A 72 -15.84 9.31 -4.81
CA GLY A 72 -17.22 9.10 -5.22
C GLY A 72 -17.58 9.90 -6.47
N LEU A 73 -18.84 9.78 -6.90
CA LEU A 73 -19.36 10.41 -8.12
C LEU A 73 -19.21 11.95 -8.15
N ARG A 74 -19.29 12.62 -7.00
CA ARG A 74 -19.12 14.09 -6.87
C ARG A 74 -17.68 14.47 -6.53
N ARG A 75 -16.71 13.57 -6.74
CA ARG A 75 -15.29 13.73 -6.41
C ARG A 75 -15.03 13.97 -4.92
N GLN A 76 -15.97 13.59 -4.06
CA GLN A 76 -15.77 13.58 -2.61
C GLN A 76 -14.89 12.39 -2.23
N VAL A 77 -14.01 12.58 -1.25
CA VAL A 77 -13.21 11.49 -0.68
C VAL A 77 -14.15 10.56 0.09
N MET A 78 -14.14 9.29 -0.25
CA MET A 78 -14.92 8.23 0.40
C MET A 78 -13.96 7.15 0.88
N SER A 79 -14.35 6.45 1.95
CA SER A 79 -13.63 5.26 2.39
C SER A 79 -14.58 4.25 2.99
N GLU A 80 -14.43 3.00 2.57
CA GLU A 80 -15.19 1.87 3.07
C GLU A 80 -14.25 0.72 3.40
N VAL A 81 -14.62 -0.09 4.39
CA VAL A 81 -13.90 -1.30 4.78
C VAL A 81 -14.80 -2.51 4.58
N TYR A 82 -14.25 -3.51 3.90
CA TYR A 82 -14.88 -4.82 3.72
C TYR A 82 -14.43 -5.77 4.83
N ASP A 83 -15.42 -6.39 5.46
CA ASP A 83 -15.22 -7.50 6.39
C ASP A 83 -15.61 -8.82 5.68
N PRO A 84 -14.63 -9.71 5.39
CA PRO A 84 -14.88 -10.97 4.71
C PRO A 84 -15.67 -11.97 5.57
N GLU A 85 -15.66 -11.86 6.90
CA GLU A 85 -16.37 -12.79 7.79
C GLU A 85 -17.88 -12.54 7.78
N THR A 86 -18.28 -11.28 7.62
CA THR A 86 -19.70 -10.88 7.57
C THR A 86 -20.20 -10.59 6.16
N ASP A 87 -19.31 -10.68 5.16
CA ASP A 87 -19.54 -10.23 3.79
C ASP A 87 -20.23 -8.87 3.76
N SER A 88 -19.63 -7.86 4.40
CA SER A 88 -20.26 -6.54 4.53
C SER A 88 -19.26 -5.40 4.39
N TRP A 89 -19.75 -4.26 3.91
CA TRP A 89 -19.02 -3.01 3.83
C TRP A 89 -19.52 -2.03 4.89
N SER A 90 -18.60 -1.29 5.50
CA SER A 90 -18.91 -0.23 6.46
C SER A 90 -18.03 1.01 6.23
N PRO A 91 -18.49 2.21 6.61
CA PRO A 91 -17.67 3.41 6.50
C PRO A 91 -16.44 3.33 7.41
N VAL A 92 -15.32 3.89 6.94
CA VAL A 92 -14.09 4.02 7.74
C VAL A 92 -14.15 5.32 8.55
N LEU A 93 -13.54 5.31 9.73
CA LEU A 93 -13.46 6.48 10.60
C LEU A 93 -12.64 7.62 9.96
N ASP A 94 -13.08 8.86 10.17
CA ASP A 94 -12.53 10.06 9.52
C ASP A 94 -11.05 10.29 9.85
N GLY A 95 -10.61 9.95 11.05
CA GLY A 95 -9.24 10.14 11.49
C GLY A 95 -8.25 9.27 10.72
N MET A 96 -8.56 7.98 10.52
CA MET A 96 -7.84 7.11 9.59
C MET A 96 -7.81 7.74 8.19
N VAL A 97 -8.96 8.13 7.64
CA VAL A 97 -9.09 8.63 6.28
C VAL A 97 -8.27 9.91 6.07
N SER A 98 -8.29 10.84 7.03
CA SER A 98 -7.63 12.15 6.93
C SER A 98 -6.11 12.04 6.77
N GLY A 99 -5.48 11.08 7.47
CA GLY A 99 -4.04 10.85 7.43
C GLY A 99 -3.59 9.77 6.44
N TRP A 100 -4.53 8.98 5.90
CA TRP A 100 -4.17 7.84 5.05
C TRP A 100 -3.68 8.28 3.67
N ARG A 101 -2.40 8.01 3.39
CA ARG A 101 -1.68 8.37 2.17
C ARG A 101 -0.85 7.19 1.68
N ASN A 102 -0.49 7.21 0.39
CA ASN A 102 0.43 6.26 -0.18
C ASN A 102 1.89 6.75 -0.08
N PRO A 103 2.86 5.83 0.03
CA PRO A 103 2.66 4.40 0.28
C PRO A 103 2.32 4.11 1.75
N SER A 104 1.47 3.12 1.99
CA SER A 104 1.08 2.62 3.31
C SER A 104 1.11 1.10 3.35
N VAL A 105 1.31 0.52 4.54
CA VAL A 105 1.40 -0.94 4.70
C VAL A 105 0.97 -1.38 6.09
N SER A 106 0.43 -2.59 6.19
CA SER A 106 0.22 -3.25 7.47
C SER A 106 1.39 -4.16 7.80
N PHE A 107 1.85 -4.10 9.04
CA PHE A 107 2.95 -4.92 9.52
C PHE A 107 2.83 -5.10 11.03
N ASN A 108 2.97 -6.34 11.52
CA ASN A 108 2.85 -6.68 12.95
C ASN A 108 1.59 -6.13 13.65
N GLY A 109 0.44 -6.19 12.96
CA GLY A 109 -0.83 -5.70 13.52
C GLY A 109 -0.96 -4.17 13.58
N HIS A 110 0.01 -3.44 13.04
CA HIS A 110 -0.03 -1.98 12.95
C HIS A 110 -0.12 -1.53 11.49
N LEU A 111 -0.71 -0.35 11.31
CA LEU A 111 -0.77 0.32 10.02
C LEU A 111 0.25 1.46 9.99
N TYR A 112 1.19 1.38 9.06
CA TYR A 112 2.21 2.38 8.82
C TYR A 112 2.01 3.13 7.50
N GLY A 113 2.43 4.39 7.46
CA GLY A 113 2.38 5.22 6.27
C GLY A 113 3.50 6.24 6.25
N LEU A 114 3.91 6.66 5.05
CA LEU A 114 4.93 7.70 4.90
C LEU A 114 4.32 9.10 4.97
N ASP A 115 4.96 9.99 5.72
CA ASP A 115 4.53 11.39 5.88
C ASP A 115 5.35 12.37 5.02
N CYS A 116 6.47 11.93 4.47
CA CYS A 116 7.32 12.72 3.60
C CYS A 116 7.46 12.07 2.23
N VAL A 117 7.57 12.91 1.18
CA VAL A 117 7.66 12.49 -0.22
C VAL A 117 8.82 11.53 -0.45
N ASP A 118 9.98 11.78 0.16
CA ASP A 118 11.16 10.91 0.04
C ASP A 118 11.17 9.75 1.04
N GLY A 119 10.10 9.56 1.82
CA GLY A 119 9.97 8.47 2.77
C GLY A 119 10.87 8.55 3.99
N CYS A 120 11.42 9.72 4.34
CA CYS A 120 12.24 9.88 5.55
C CYS A 120 11.44 9.88 6.87
N LYS A 121 10.11 10.01 6.81
CA LYS A 121 9.22 10.07 7.99
C LYS A 121 8.16 9.00 7.91
N LEU A 122 8.11 8.16 8.94
CA LEU A 122 7.14 7.10 9.12
C LEU A 122 6.12 7.50 10.19
N ARG A 123 4.85 7.22 9.92
CA ARG A 123 3.74 7.37 10.87
C ARG A 123 3.08 6.03 11.10
N VAL A 124 2.45 5.90 12.27
CA VAL A 124 1.65 4.76 12.66
C VAL A 124 0.23 5.23 12.97
N TYR A 125 -0.77 4.48 12.54
CA TYR A 125 -2.16 4.72 12.88
C TYR A 125 -2.48 4.12 14.26
N ASP A 126 -3.05 4.95 15.13
CA ASP A 126 -3.56 4.55 16.44
C ASP A 126 -5.08 4.49 16.40
N GLN A 127 -5.61 3.27 16.44
CA GLN A 127 -7.04 2.99 16.36
C GLN A 127 -7.83 3.49 17.58
N ALA A 128 -7.21 3.55 18.77
CA ALA A 128 -7.90 3.99 19.98
C ALA A 128 -8.23 5.48 19.95
N SER A 129 -7.36 6.28 19.31
CA SER A 129 -7.56 7.72 19.14
C SER A 129 -8.03 8.13 17.75
N ASP A 130 -8.25 7.16 16.84
CA ASP A 130 -8.52 7.40 15.42
C ASP A 130 -7.57 8.44 14.83
N SER A 131 -6.26 8.26 15.04
CA SER A 131 -5.29 9.29 14.63
C SER A 131 -3.94 8.71 14.22
N TRP A 132 -3.29 9.40 13.30
CA TRP A 132 -1.96 9.03 12.82
C TRP A 132 -0.89 9.78 13.60
N LYS A 133 0.04 9.06 14.22
CA LYS A 133 1.13 9.62 15.03
C LYS A 133 2.48 9.44 14.33
N GLY A 134 3.41 10.38 14.55
CA GLY A 134 4.80 10.22 14.15
C GLY A 134 5.39 8.97 14.82
N PHE A 135 6.08 8.13 14.05
CA PHE A 135 6.66 6.89 14.54
C PHE A 135 8.20 6.95 14.53
N VAL A 136 8.81 7.10 13.36
CA VAL A 136 10.28 7.28 13.21
C VAL A 136 10.58 8.38 12.18
N ASP A 137 11.59 9.19 12.44
CA ASP A 137 12.09 10.24 11.53
C ASP A 137 13.60 10.08 11.33
N THR A 138 14.07 10.04 10.08
CA THR A 138 15.50 10.19 9.77
C THR A 138 15.84 11.64 9.46
N LYS A 139 16.90 12.15 10.09
CA LYS A 139 17.43 13.49 9.80
C LYS A 139 17.91 13.64 8.35
N LEU A 140 18.09 12.54 7.61
CA LEU A 140 18.52 12.55 6.23
C LEU A 140 17.33 12.75 5.28
N HIS A 141 16.98 14.03 5.04
CA HIS A 141 16.05 14.41 3.99
C HIS A 141 16.78 14.48 2.65
N LEU A 142 16.42 13.59 1.71
CA LEU A 142 17.09 13.49 0.40
C LEU A 142 16.57 14.54 -0.58
N GLY A 143 15.34 15.02 -0.39
CA GLY A 143 14.77 16.16 -1.12
C GLY A 143 13.43 15.83 -1.78
N LYS A 144 12.92 16.75 -2.60
CA LYS A 144 11.59 16.65 -3.24
C LYS A 144 11.64 16.25 -4.72
N SER A 145 12.79 15.77 -5.20
CA SER A 145 12.92 15.32 -6.58
C SER A 145 12.06 14.08 -6.81
N HIS A 146 11.38 14.00 -7.95
CA HIS A 146 10.58 12.83 -8.34
C HIS A 146 11.39 11.52 -8.32
N ALA A 147 12.69 11.58 -8.56
CA ALA A 147 13.57 10.41 -8.47
C ALA A 147 13.72 9.88 -7.03
N LEU A 148 13.53 10.73 -6.03
CA LEU A 148 13.65 10.38 -4.61
C LEU A 148 12.31 10.10 -3.94
N GLU A 149 11.21 10.29 -4.66
CA GLU A 149 9.88 9.98 -4.15
C GLU A 149 9.76 8.49 -3.80
N ALA A 150 9.23 8.22 -2.62
CA ALA A 150 8.97 6.89 -2.11
C ALA A 150 7.79 6.29 -2.88
N ALA A 151 8.07 5.29 -3.70
CA ALA A 151 7.09 4.63 -4.52
C ALA A 151 6.43 3.44 -3.82
N ALA A 152 7.12 2.81 -2.87
CA ALA A 152 6.59 1.67 -2.12
C ALA A 152 7.12 1.62 -0.68
N LEU A 153 6.28 1.08 0.20
CA LEU A 153 6.59 0.74 1.59
C LEU A 153 6.16 -0.72 1.80
N LEU A 154 7.08 -1.59 2.18
CA LEU A 154 6.86 -3.04 2.20
C LEU A 154 7.54 -3.70 3.41
N PRO A 155 6.93 -4.74 4.02
CA PRO A 155 7.60 -5.54 5.04
C PRO A 155 8.57 -6.54 4.38
N VAL A 156 9.84 -6.51 4.77
CA VAL A 156 10.88 -7.42 4.25
C VAL A 156 11.77 -7.86 5.41
N GLY A 157 11.82 -9.18 5.67
CA GLY A 157 12.74 -9.75 6.65
C GLY A 157 12.58 -9.21 8.07
N GLY A 158 11.35 -8.92 8.50
CA GLY A 158 11.06 -8.36 9.84
C GLY A 158 11.21 -6.84 9.97
N LYS A 159 11.66 -6.15 8.91
CA LYS A 159 11.80 -4.69 8.86
C LYS A 159 10.83 -4.09 7.85
N LEU A 160 10.61 -2.77 7.90
CA LEU A 160 10.00 -2.06 6.79
C LEU A 160 11.05 -1.59 5.79
N CYS A 161 10.70 -1.63 4.52
CA CYS A 161 11.54 -1.29 3.40
C CYS A 161 10.86 -0.17 2.59
N VAL A 162 11.54 0.97 2.46
CA VAL A 162 11.13 2.07 1.58
C VAL A 162 11.89 1.95 0.27
N VAL A 163 11.15 1.87 -0.84
CA VAL A 163 11.70 1.86 -2.19
C VAL A 163 11.35 3.16 -2.90
N ARG A 164 12.36 3.83 -3.46
CA ARG A 164 12.21 5.10 -4.18
C ARG A 164 12.27 4.91 -5.69
N ASN A 165 11.78 5.90 -6.44
CA ASN A 165 11.79 5.89 -7.91
C ASN A 165 13.18 5.72 -8.55
N ASN A 166 14.25 6.14 -7.87
CA ASN A 166 15.64 5.92 -8.31
C ASN A 166 16.19 4.53 -7.95
N LEU A 167 15.33 3.60 -7.49
CA LEU A 167 15.68 2.25 -7.04
C LEU A 167 16.52 2.20 -5.76
N SER A 168 16.69 3.32 -5.05
CA SER A 168 17.31 3.28 -3.73
C SER A 168 16.37 2.66 -2.70
N ILE A 169 16.95 1.88 -1.79
CA ILE A 169 16.25 1.12 -0.77
C ILE A 169 16.76 1.54 0.60
N MET A 170 15.83 1.70 1.54
CA MET A 170 16.09 2.06 2.92
C MET A 170 15.30 1.14 3.84
N PHE A 171 15.99 0.53 4.81
CA PHE A 171 15.35 -0.31 5.81
C PHE A 171 15.12 0.46 7.10
N VAL A 172 13.96 0.21 7.70
CA VAL A 172 13.52 0.77 8.98
C VAL A 172 13.33 -0.39 9.93
N ASP A 173 14.16 -0.44 10.96
CA ASP A 173 13.97 -1.41 12.02
C ASP A 173 12.83 -0.98 12.95
N ILE A 174 11.83 -1.85 13.10
CA ILE A 174 10.64 -1.62 13.92
C ILE A 174 10.67 -2.52 15.17
N THR A 175 11.70 -3.36 15.34
CA THR A 175 11.85 -4.18 16.55
C THR A 175 12.38 -3.32 17.70
N ASN A 176 11.48 -2.54 18.30
CA ASN A 176 11.47 -2.10 19.71
C ASN A 176 10.48 -0.93 19.83
N SER A 177 9.30 -1.21 20.37
CA SER A 177 8.33 -0.20 20.81
C SER A 177 8.85 0.70 21.93
N ASP A 178 9.98 0.34 22.55
CA ASP A 178 10.51 0.97 23.76
C ASP A 178 11.62 2.00 23.49
N GLY A 179 11.61 2.61 22.29
CA GLY A 179 12.33 3.87 22.01
C GLY A 179 13.86 3.82 21.98
N SER A 180 14.51 2.68 22.21
CA SER A 180 15.98 2.57 22.34
C SER A 180 16.71 1.83 21.22
N GLY A 181 16.00 1.31 20.20
CA GLY A 181 16.61 0.47 19.15
C GLY A 181 16.23 0.78 17.70
N GLN A 182 15.52 1.88 17.44
CA GLN A 182 15.09 2.23 16.08
C GLN A 182 16.28 2.70 15.25
N SER A 183 16.67 1.92 14.24
CA SER A 183 17.82 2.21 13.39
C SER A 183 17.42 2.19 11.91
N TRP A 184 18.00 3.13 11.15
CA TRP A 184 17.86 3.21 9.71
C TRP A 184 19.11 2.64 9.06
N GLU A 185 18.94 1.65 8.21
CA GLU A 185 20.04 1.09 7.41
C GLU A 185 19.82 1.46 5.95
N ASN A 186 20.74 2.27 5.40
CA ASN A 186 20.74 2.66 4.00
C ASN A 186 21.58 1.67 3.20
N ILE A 187 20.96 0.94 2.27
CA ILE A 187 21.71 0.17 1.28
C ILE A 187 21.73 0.99 -0.01
N SER A 188 22.72 1.86 -0.11
CA SER A 188 23.05 2.56 -1.34
C SER A 188 23.58 1.54 -2.34
N GLY A 189 22.93 1.42 -3.50
CA GLY A 189 23.43 0.67 -4.65
C GLY A 189 24.68 1.33 -5.23
N LYS A 190 25.84 1.15 -4.57
CA LYS A 190 27.19 1.33 -5.10
C LYS A 190 28.20 0.83 -4.07
N GLY A 191 28.72 -0.38 -4.32
CA GLY A 191 30.00 -0.85 -3.82
C GLY A 191 30.05 -1.29 -2.35
N HIS A 192 30.39 -2.57 -2.15
CA HIS A 192 30.75 -3.24 -0.90
C HIS A 192 29.64 -3.58 0.10
N LEU A 193 29.11 -4.80 0.01
CA LEU A 193 29.46 -5.87 0.97
C LEU A 193 28.93 -7.24 0.50
N LYS A 194 29.75 -8.26 0.75
CA LYS A 194 29.50 -9.67 0.43
C LYS A 194 28.49 -10.26 1.43
N SER A 195 27.30 -10.61 0.97
CA SER A 195 26.45 -11.67 1.55
C SER A 195 25.23 -11.92 0.65
N VAL A 196 25.32 -13.00 -0.15
CA VAL A 196 24.30 -13.84 -0.81
C VAL A 196 23.10 -13.22 -1.58
N VAL A 197 22.68 -11.98 -1.37
CA VAL A 197 21.52 -11.37 -2.09
C VAL A 197 21.94 -10.42 -3.23
N SER A 198 23.25 -10.20 -3.42
CA SER A 198 23.75 -9.23 -4.41
C SER A 198 23.70 -9.70 -5.86
N SER A 199 23.42 -10.98 -6.15
CA SER A 199 23.53 -11.53 -7.51
C SER A 199 22.29 -11.36 -8.39
N LEU A 200 21.15 -10.91 -7.86
CA LEU A 200 19.93 -10.68 -8.65
C LEU A 200 19.71 -9.22 -9.08
N TRP A 201 20.37 -8.26 -8.42
CA TRP A 201 20.02 -6.83 -8.58
C TRP A 201 20.97 -6.02 -9.47
N ALA A 202 22.07 -6.60 -9.95
CA ALA A 202 23.06 -5.87 -10.75
C ALA A 202 22.65 -5.63 -12.22
N ASN A 203 21.56 -6.23 -12.72
CA ASN A 203 21.23 -6.19 -14.15
C ASN A 203 20.05 -5.26 -14.54
N LEU A 204 19.43 -4.55 -13.58
CA LEU A 204 18.33 -3.62 -13.87
C LEU A 204 18.68 -2.13 -13.72
N SER A 205 19.89 -1.80 -13.25
CA SER A 205 20.39 -0.42 -13.30
C SER A 205 20.86 -0.07 -14.71
N GLY A 206 19.90 0.04 -15.64
CA GLY A 206 20.14 0.53 -16.98
C GLY A 206 20.82 1.89 -16.93
N LYS A 207 21.98 2.00 -17.56
CA LYS A 207 22.76 3.24 -17.75
C LYS A 207 22.07 4.23 -18.71
N ASN A 208 20.78 4.50 -18.55
CA ASN A 208 20.08 5.42 -19.42
C ASN A 208 19.20 6.41 -18.65
N LYS A 209 19.28 7.68 -19.05
CA LYS A 209 18.53 8.85 -18.57
C LYS A 209 17.02 8.78 -18.87
N TYR A 210 16.40 7.62 -18.76
CA TYR A 210 14.94 7.53 -18.83
C TYR A 210 14.37 7.82 -17.44
N LYS A 211 13.46 8.81 -17.38
CA LYS A 211 12.65 9.15 -16.21
C LYS A 211 11.64 8.03 -15.93
N GLY A 212 12.12 6.85 -15.58
CA GLY A 212 11.28 5.75 -15.10
C GLY A 212 10.72 6.08 -13.72
N HIS A 213 9.51 5.60 -13.43
CA HIS A 213 8.94 5.59 -12.08
C HIS A 213 8.42 4.19 -11.79
N ILE A 214 8.44 3.82 -10.51
CA ILE A 214 7.95 2.51 -10.08
C ILE A 214 6.42 2.59 -10.06
N VAL A 215 5.77 1.70 -10.81
CA VAL A 215 4.30 1.60 -10.84
C VAL A 215 3.75 0.61 -9.81
N HIS A 216 4.56 -0.39 -9.43
CA HIS A 216 4.19 -1.41 -8.46
C HIS A 216 5.42 -2.08 -7.85
N CYS A 217 5.31 -2.49 -6.59
CA CYS A 217 6.32 -3.28 -5.89
C CYS A 217 5.62 -4.27 -4.97
N GLN A 218 6.10 -5.51 -4.95
CA GLN A 218 5.55 -6.59 -4.13
C GLN A 218 6.68 -7.46 -3.57
N VAL A 219 6.42 -8.06 -2.41
CA VAL A 219 7.33 -9.03 -1.78
C VAL A 219 6.82 -10.42 -2.12
N LEU A 220 7.68 -11.25 -2.71
CA LEU A 220 7.38 -12.64 -2.98
C LEU A 220 7.92 -13.47 -1.81
N LEU A 221 7.04 -14.21 -1.15
CA LEU A 221 7.44 -15.23 -0.18
C LEU A 221 7.83 -16.48 -0.99
N ALA A 222 9.04 -16.98 -0.75
CA ALA A 222 9.57 -18.19 -1.37
C ALA A 222 9.33 -19.41 -0.48
#